data_AF-A0A891ZJC7-F1
#
_entry.id   AF-A0A891ZJC7-F1
#
_cell.length_a   1.000
_cell.length_b   1.000
_cell.length_c   1.000
_cell.angle_alpha   90.00
_cell.angle_beta   90.00
_cell.angle_gamma   90.00
#
_symmetry.space_group_name_H-M   'P 1'
#
loop_
_entity.id
_entity.type
_entity.pdbx_description
1 polymer ?
#
loop_
_entity_poly.entity_id
_entity_poly.type
_entity_poly.pdbx_seq_one_letter_code
_entity_poly.pdbx_strand_id
1 'polypeptide(L)'
;MIAMLSPKRTRFRKQHRGRMKGVSYRGNRICFGGYALQALEPAWITSRQIEAGRRAMTRYARRGGKIWVRIFPDKSVTVRATETRMGSGKGSPEYWVSVVKPGRILYEMGGVSEIVAREAISIAASKMPIRTQFVIREAISIAASPIRTQFVIPE
;
A
#
# COMPACT_ATOMS: atom_id res chain seq x y z
N MET A 1 13.39 -16.96 6.06
CA MET A 1 12.49 -17.91 5.37
C MET A 1 11.42 -17.10 4.64
N ILE A 2 11.28 -17.28 3.33
CA ILE A 2 10.38 -16.51 2.45
C ILE A 2 8.95 -17.04 2.67
N ALA A 3 8.18 -16.40 3.53
CA ALA A 3 6.74 -16.64 3.56
C ALA A 3 6.10 -15.67 2.54
N MET A 4 5.81 -16.17 1.34
CA MET A 4 4.98 -15.43 0.40
C MET A 4 3.62 -15.13 1.05
N LEU A 5 3.25 -13.85 1.13
CA LEU A 5 1.98 -13.43 1.72
C LEU A 5 0.82 -14.10 0.96
N SER A 6 0.01 -14.85 1.71
CA SER A 6 -1.21 -15.48 1.21
C SER A 6 -2.19 -15.68 2.36
N PRO A 7 -3.51 -15.73 2.10
CA PRO A 7 -4.50 -15.99 3.13
C PRO A 7 -4.37 -17.42 3.67
N LYS A 8 -4.40 -17.59 4.99
CA LYS A 8 -4.37 -18.93 5.63
C LYS A 8 -5.59 -19.78 5.27
N ARG A 9 -6.76 -19.15 5.14
CA ARG A 9 -8.02 -19.81 4.76
C ARG A 9 -8.86 -18.85 3.93
N THR A 10 -9.50 -19.35 2.87
CA THR A 10 -10.50 -18.60 2.11
C THR A 10 -11.80 -19.39 2.04
N ARG A 11 -12.94 -18.67 2.08
CA ARG A 11 -14.26 -19.29 1.87
C ARG A 11 -14.42 -19.79 0.42
N PHE A 12 -13.86 -19.04 -0.53
CA PHE A 12 -13.93 -19.36 -1.96
C PHE A 12 -12.53 -19.45 -2.55
N ARG A 13 -12.29 -20.50 -3.34
CA ARG A 13 -10.98 -20.76 -3.94
C ARG A 13 -10.68 -19.93 -5.18
N LYS A 14 -11.70 -19.48 -5.94
CA LYS A 14 -11.55 -18.75 -7.20
C LYS A 14 -12.43 -17.50 -7.23
N GLN A 15 -11.83 -16.31 -7.22
CA GLN A 15 -12.58 -15.03 -7.29
C GLN A 15 -12.65 -14.42 -8.69
N HIS A 16 -13.73 -13.73 -9.04
CA HIS A 16 -13.82 -12.96 -10.29
C HIS A 16 -12.83 -11.78 -10.31
N ARG A 17 -12.36 -11.40 -11.50
CA ARG A 17 -11.35 -10.32 -11.67
C ARG A 17 -11.85 -8.95 -11.20
N GLY A 18 -13.14 -8.68 -11.31
CA GLY A 18 -13.73 -7.40 -10.89
C GLY A 18 -13.17 -6.21 -11.67
N ARG A 19 -13.29 -5.00 -11.11
CA ARG A 19 -12.86 -3.73 -11.71
C ARG A 19 -12.01 -2.91 -10.73
N MET A 20 -11.08 -2.09 -11.25
CA MET A 20 -10.21 -1.22 -10.43
C MET A 20 -10.62 0.26 -10.47
N LYS A 21 -11.84 0.57 -10.90
CA LYS A 21 -12.31 1.95 -11.05
C LYS A 21 -12.39 2.70 -9.70
N GLY A 22 -12.20 4.02 -9.75
CA GLY A 22 -12.36 4.96 -8.64
C GLY A 22 -11.11 5.13 -7.76
N VAL A 23 -11.26 5.93 -6.72
CA VAL A 23 -10.20 6.27 -5.75
C VAL A 23 -10.30 5.43 -4.48
N SER A 24 -9.24 5.42 -3.69
CA SER A 24 -9.22 4.76 -2.39
C SER A 24 -9.81 5.66 -1.29
N TYR A 25 -10.92 5.23 -0.70
CA TYR A 25 -11.52 5.90 0.46
C TYR A 25 -10.98 5.42 1.80
N ARG A 26 -10.31 4.25 1.83
CA ARG A 26 -9.82 3.60 3.06
C ARG A 26 -8.33 3.31 2.96
N GLY A 27 -7.61 3.50 4.06
CA GLY A 27 -6.16 3.25 4.09
C GLY A 27 -5.36 4.24 3.25
N ASN A 28 -5.89 5.46 3.10
CA ASN A 28 -5.26 6.60 2.43
C ASN A 28 -4.55 7.57 3.38
N ARG A 29 -4.64 7.34 4.70
CA ARG A 29 -3.98 8.13 5.75
C ARG A 29 -2.94 7.29 6.50
N ILE A 30 -1.85 7.94 6.90
CA ILE A 30 -0.78 7.33 7.69
C ILE A 30 -1.33 7.04 9.09
N CYS A 31 -1.19 5.81 9.60
CA CYS A 31 -1.70 5.48 10.94
C CYS A 31 -0.61 5.13 11.95
N PHE A 32 0.47 4.48 11.52
CA PHE A 32 1.50 3.92 12.40
C PHE A 32 2.82 4.68 12.30
N GLY A 33 3.32 4.85 11.08
CA GLY A 33 4.61 5.51 10.82
C GLY A 33 4.56 7.03 10.84
N GLY A 34 5.72 7.63 10.57
CA GLY A 34 5.86 9.05 10.24
C GLY A 34 5.96 9.31 8.73
N TYR A 35 6.31 8.28 7.96
CA TYR A 35 6.52 8.35 6.51
C TYR A 35 5.77 7.22 5.79
N ALA A 36 5.36 7.46 4.55
CA ALA A 36 4.58 6.48 3.79
C ALA A 36 4.83 6.52 2.28
N LEU A 37 4.54 5.39 1.63
CA LEU A 37 4.47 5.25 0.18
C LEU A 37 2.99 5.18 -0.24
N GLN A 38 2.52 6.16 -1.00
CA GLN A 38 1.16 6.21 -1.54
C GLN A 38 1.11 5.84 -3.02
N ALA A 39 0.10 5.09 -3.44
CA ALA A 39 -0.16 4.77 -4.84
C ALA A 39 -0.86 5.93 -5.57
N LEU A 40 -0.40 6.28 -6.77
CA LEU A 40 -1.05 7.28 -7.63
C LEU A 40 -1.92 6.62 -8.71
N GLU A 41 -1.63 5.37 -9.06
CA GLU A 41 -2.32 4.63 -10.13
C GLU A 41 -2.97 3.34 -9.60
N PRO A 42 -4.05 2.87 -10.25
CA PRO A 42 -4.65 1.59 -9.90
C PRO A 42 -3.83 0.41 -10.45
N ALA A 43 -3.60 -0.62 -9.64
CA ALA A 43 -2.98 -1.86 -10.10
C ALA A 43 -3.30 -3.07 -9.20
N TRP A 44 -3.03 -4.26 -9.72
CA TRP A 44 -2.91 -5.46 -8.91
C TRP A 44 -1.45 -5.63 -8.48
N ILE A 45 -1.21 -5.54 -7.18
CA ILE A 45 0.11 -5.72 -6.61
C ILE A 45 0.23 -7.16 -6.11
N THR A 46 1.17 -7.90 -6.68
CA THR A 46 1.42 -9.30 -6.31
C THR A 46 2.08 -9.41 -4.94
N SER A 47 1.94 -10.56 -4.29
CA SER A 47 2.68 -10.87 -3.05
C SER A 47 4.19 -10.76 -3.22
N ARG A 48 4.72 -11.05 -4.43
CA ARG A 48 6.15 -10.97 -4.75
C ARG A 48 6.64 -9.51 -4.76
N GLN A 49 5.87 -8.62 -5.38
CA GLN A 49 6.18 -7.18 -5.38
C GLN A 49 6.10 -6.59 -3.97
N ILE A 50 5.09 -6.99 -3.19
CA ILE A 50 4.96 -6.54 -1.80
C ILE A 50 6.21 -6.90 -0.98
N GLU A 51 6.67 -8.15 -1.10
CA GLU A 51 7.85 -8.60 -0.38
C GLU A 51 9.15 -7.98 -0.92
N ALA A 52 9.25 -7.76 -2.24
CA ALA A 52 10.40 -7.09 -2.85
C ALA A 52 10.57 -5.66 -2.31
N GLY A 53 9.48 -4.89 -2.23
CA GLY A 53 9.46 -3.56 -1.64
C GLY A 53 9.85 -3.58 -0.15
N ARG A 54 9.24 -4.48 0.64
CA ARG A 54 9.54 -4.62 2.08
C ARG A 54 11.02 -4.97 2.32
N ARG A 55 11.55 -5.94 1.58
CA ARG A 55 12.95 -6.38 1.69
C ARG A 55 13.92 -5.29 1.24
N ALA A 56 13.57 -4.48 0.24
CA ALA A 56 14.38 -3.35 -0.19
C ALA A 56 14.50 -2.28 0.92
N MET A 57 13.38 -1.86 1.50
CA MET A 57 13.37 -0.89 2.61
C MET A 57 14.14 -1.42 3.83
N THR A 58 13.90 -2.67 4.22
CA THR A 58 14.56 -3.27 5.40
C THR A 58 16.07 -3.35 5.23
N ARG A 59 16.55 -3.63 4.00
CA ARG A 59 17.98 -3.66 3.68
C ARG A 59 18.60 -2.27 3.76
N TYR A 60 17.94 -1.26 3.19
CA TYR A 60 18.45 0.11 3.22
C TYR A 60 18.52 0.65 4.66
N ALA A 61 17.47 0.40 5.45
CA ALA A 61 17.41 0.83 6.85
C ALA A 61 18.37 0.06 7.78
N ARG A 62 19.11 -0.95 7.29
CA ARG A 62 20.03 -1.80 8.07
C ARG A 62 19.38 -2.40 9.34
N ARG A 63 18.09 -2.79 9.24
CA ARG A 63 17.24 -3.25 10.36
C ARG A 63 16.94 -2.19 11.43
N GLY A 64 17.24 -0.92 11.18
CA GLY A 64 16.77 0.22 11.94
C GLY A 64 15.33 0.59 11.59
N GLY A 65 14.59 1.10 12.58
CA GLY A 65 13.21 1.52 12.42
C GLY A 65 12.20 0.37 12.30
N LYS A 66 10.93 0.75 12.18
CA LYS A 66 9.79 -0.15 11.97
C LYS A 66 9.18 0.12 10.60
N ILE A 67 8.84 -0.96 9.91
CA ILE A 67 8.19 -0.93 8.60
C ILE A 67 6.86 -1.64 8.70
N TRP A 68 5.80 -0.98 8.26
CA TRP A 68 4.46 -1.56 8.17
C TRP A 68 4.08 -1.77 6.71
N VAL A 69 3.59 -2.96 6.39
CA VAL A 69 2.96 -3.24 5.10
C VAL A 69 1.45 -3.02 5.27
N ARG A 70 0.89 -2.04 4.55
CA ARG A 70 -0.51 -1.62 4.71
C ARG A 70 -1.49 -2.35 3.77
N ILE A 71 -0.96 -3.15 2.85
CA ILE A 71 -1.74 -3.92 1.88
C ILE A 71 -1.49 -5.42 2.08
N PHE A 72 -2.51 -6.23 1.80
CA PHE A 72 -2.43 -7.68 1.94
C PHE A 72 -3.01 -8.34 0.68
N PRO A 73 -2.33 -9.34 0.09
CA PRO A 73 -2.81 -10.00 -1.12
C PRO A 73 -3.88 -11.05 -0.78
N ASP A 74 -5.13 -10.63 -0.81
CA ASP A 74 -6.32 -11.42 -0.46
C ASP A 74 -7.05 -12.00 -1.69
N LYS A 75 -6.70 -11.54 -2.89
CA LYS A 75 -7.37 -11.91 -4.12
C LYS A 75 -6.60 -12.98 -4.91
N SER A 76 -7.22 -14.14 -5.10
CA SER A 76 -6.70 -15.21 -5.94
C SER A 76 -6.77 -14.85 -7.43
N VAL A 77 -5.67 -15.00 -8.17
CA VAL A 77 -5.64 -14.90 -9.64
C VAL A 77 -5.49 -16.29 -10.24
N THR A 78 -6.35 -16.60 -11.21
CA THR A 78 -6.35 -17.90 -11.90
C THR A 78 -5.74 -17.80 -13.29
N VAL A 79 -4.97 -18.82 -13.66
CA VAL A 79 -4.32 -18.94 -14.97
C VAL A 79 -4.68 -20.31 -15.57
N ARG A 80 -4.82 -20.37 -16.90
CA ARG A 80 -4.96 -21.64 -17.63
C ARG A 80 -3.58 -22.09 -18.08
N ALA A 81 -3.36 -23.40 -18.12
CA ALA A 81 -2.13 -23.94 -18.66
C ALA A 81 -1.94 -23.48 -20.11
N THR A 82 -0.69 -23.20 -20.47
CA THR A 82 -0.28 -22.96 -21.85
C THR A 82 -0.75 -24.14 -22.72
N GLU A 83 -1.04 -23.88 -24.00
CA GLU A 83 -1.44 -24.91 -24.98
C GLU A 83 -2.86 -25.47 -24.82
N THR A 84 -3.66 -24.94 -23.88
CA THR A 84 -5.07 -25.33 -23.73
C THR A 84 -6.04 -24.41 -24.49
N ARG A 85 -7.11 -24.97 -25.06
CA ARG A 85 -8.17 -24.22 -25.74
C ARG A 85 -9.11 -23.51 -24.76
N MET A 86 -9.89 -22.57 -25.27
CA MET A 86 -10.96 -21.92 -24.50
C MET A 86 -12.08 -22.92 -24.17
N GLY A 87 -12.59 -22.89 -22.93
CA GLY A 87 -13.65 -23.80 -22.47
C GLY A 87 -13.31 -24.41 -21.10
N SER A 88 -14.03 -25.46 -20.71
CA SER A 88 -13.71 -26.31 -19.54
C SER A 88 -13.62 -25.61 -18.18
N GLY A 89 -14.27 -24.45 -18.06
CA GLY A 89 -14.32 -23.67 -16.83
C GLY A 89 -13.06 -22.85 -16.54
N LYS A 90 -12.92 -22.42 -15.29
CA LYS A 90 -11.89 -21.49 -14.84
C LYS A 90 -10.61 -22.22 -14.43
N GLY A 91 -9.44 -21.67 -14.77
CA GLY A 91 -8.13 -22.21 -14.42
C GLY A 91 -7.86 -22.35 -12.90
N SER A 92 -6.69 -22.87 -12.56
CA SER A 92 -6.20 -23.00 -11.18
C SER A 92 -5.74 -21.63 -10.64
N PRO A 93 -5.96 -21.33 -9.34
CA PRO A 93 -5.31 -20.20 -8.69
C PRO A 93 -3.80 -20.38 -8.66
N GLU A 94 -3.05 -19.38 -9.13
CA GLU A 94 -1.59 -19.45 -9.23
C GLU A 94 -0.92 -18.50 -8.22
N TYR A 95 -1.44 -17.29 -8.08
CA TYR A 95 -0.88 -16.29 -7.18
C TYR A 95 -1.95 -15.39 -6.57
N TRP A 96 -1.54 -14.64 -5.55
CA TRP A 96 -2.37 -13.72 -4.81
C TRP A 96 -1.97 -12.27 -5.12
N VAL A 97 -2.97 -11.41 -5.26
CA VAL A 97 -2.80 -9.98 -5.49
C VAL A 97 -3.59 -9.17 -4.49
N SER A 98 -3.11 -7.96 -4.22
CA SER A 98 -3.87 -6.90 -3.57
C SER A 98 -4.38 -5.95 -4.64
N VAL A 99 -5.68 -5.62 -4.60
CA VAL A 99 -6.24 -4.59 -5.47
C VAL A 99 -5.91 -3.22 -4.87
N VAL A 100 -5.09 -2.44 -5.57
CA VAL A 100 -4.70 -1.09 -5.17
C VAL A 100 -5.40 -0.07 -6.06
N LYS A 101 -5.90 0.99 -5.42
CA LYS A 101 -6.50 2.16 -6.08
C LYS A 101 -5.68 3.41 -5.75
N PRO A 102 -5.75 4.47 -6.58
CA PRO A 102 -5.11 5.74 -6.30
C PRO A 102 -5.45 6.26 -4.89
N GLY A 103 -4.46 6.82 -4.20
CA GLY A 103 -4.54 7.33 -2.83
C GLY A 103 -4.27 6.30 -1.74
N ARG A 104 -4.19 5.00 -2.07
CA ARG A 104 -3.93 3.94 -1.07
C ARG A 104 -2.48 3.98 -0.60
N ILE A 105 -2.26 3.91 0.71
CA ILE A 105 -0.93 3.74 1.30
C ILE A 105 -0.53 2.26 1.24
N LEU A 106 0.66 2.01 0.72
CA LEU A 106 1.25 0.69 0.51
C LEU A 106 2.14 0.29 1.69
N TYR A 107 3.01 1.21 2.11
CA TYR A 107 3.95 1.01 3.21
C TYR A 107 3.99 2.23 4.11
N GLU A 108 4.34 1.99 5.37
CA GLU A 108 4.72 3.04 6.31
C GLU A 108 6.06 2.72 6.96
N MET A 109 6.76 3.77 7.38
CA MET A 109 8.04 3.67 8.05
C MET A 109 8.10 4.64 9.23
N GLY A 110 8.80 4.24 10.30
CA GLY A 110 8.97 5.05 11.51
C GLY A 110 10.23 4.65 12.27
N GLY A 111 10.70 5.53 13.17
CA GLY A 111 11.94 5.32 13.92
C GLY A 111 13.21 5.47 13.08
N VAL A 112 13.15 6.29 12.03
CA VAL A 112 14.29 6.67 11.17
C VAL A 112 14.21 8.15 10.83
N SER A 113 15.33 8.75 10.42
CA SER A 113 15.35 10.12 9.91
C SER A 113 14.65 10.23 8.56
N GLU A 114 14.21 11.45 8.21
CA GLU A 114 13.54 11.69 6.93
C GLU A 114 14.39 11.33 5.72
N ILE A 115 15.69 11.65 5.77
CA ILE A 115 16.64 11.36 4.68
C ILE A 115 16.65 9.85 4.40
N VAL A 116 16.78 9.05 5.45
CA VAL A 116 16.80 7.58 5.34
C VAL A 116 15.44 7.06 4.86
N ALA A 117 14.34 7.62 5.37
CA ALA A 117 12.99 7.21 4.98
C ALA A 117 12.70 7.49 3.49
N ARG A 118 13.10 8.68 3.01
CA ARG A 118 12.89 9.12 1.62
C ARG A 118 13.62 8.20 0.65
N GLU A 119 14.88 7.89 0.92
CA GLU A 119 15.68 6.98 0.11
C GLU A 119 15.14 5.53 0.16
N ALA A 120 14.82 5.03 1.36
CA ALA A 120 14.24 3.69 1.51
C ALA A 120 12.94 3.53 0.71
N ILE A 121 12.06 4.53 0.79
CA ILE A 121 10.76 4.54 0.11
C ILE A 121 10.93 4.72 -1.40
N SER A 122 11.91 5.51 -1.86
CA SER A 122 12.26 5.63 -3.28
C SER A 122 12.69 4.28 -3.87
N ILE A 123 13.53 3.52 -3.15
CA ILE A 123 13.92 2.18 -3.57
C ILE A 123 12.70 1.24 -3.60
N ALA A 124 11.78 1.35 -2.64
CA ALA A 124 10.54 0.57 -2.63
C ALA A 124 9.63 0.90 -3.83
N ALA A 125 9.52 2.18 -4.18
CA ALA A 125 8.78 2.67 -5.34
C ALA A 125 9.28 2.02 -6.64
N SER A 126 10.60 1.87 -6.80
CA SER A 126 11.20 1.17 -7.96
C SER A 126 10.79 -0.30 -8.11
N LYS A 127 10.22 -0.92 -7.06
CA LYS A 127 9.73 -2.31 -7.09
C LYS A 127 8.24 -2.40 -7.33
N MET A 128 7.53 -1.27 -7.36
CA MET A 128 6.11 -1.21 -7.64
C MET A 128 5.88 -1.02 -9.15
N PRO A 129 4.84 -1.66 -9.72
CA PRO A 129 4.49 -1.52 -11.14
C PRO A 129 3.67 -0.25 -11.43
N ILE A 130 3.66 0.73 -10.52
CA ILE A 130 2.80 1.92 -10.58
C ILE A 130 3.56 3.16 -10.12
N ARG A 131 3.09 4.33 -10.54
CA ARG A 131 3.53 5.60 -9.97
C ARG A 131 3.11 5.71 -8.51
N THR A 132 4.02 6.24 -7.71
CA THR A 132 3.86 6.38 -6.27
C THR A 132 4.41 7.71 -5.77
N GLN A 133 3.92 8.14 -4.62
CA GLN A 133 4.35 9.38 -3.95
C GLN A 133 4.84 9.08 -2.54
N PHE A 134 5.89 9.79 -2.10
CA PHE A 134 6.32 9.83 -0.71
C PHE A 134 5.45 10.82 0.06
N VAL A 135 4.93 10.40 1.22
CA VAL A 135 4.06 11.22 2.06
C VAL A 135 4.64 11.25 3.48
N ILE A 136 4.68 12.43 4.06
CA ILE A 136 5.06 12.66 5.46
C ILE A 136 3.78 12.82 6.26
N ARG A 137 3.77 12.32 7.49
CA ARG A 137 2.70 12.61 8.43
C ARG A 137 2.79 14.09 8.79
N GLU A 138 1.88 14.89 8.29
CA GLU A 138 1.70 16.25 8.79
C GLU A 138 1.42 16.16 10.29
N ALA A 139 2.30 16.78 11.08
CA ALA A 139 1.96 17.13 12.43
C ALA A 139 0.85 18.17 12.30
N ILE A 140 -0.38 17.83 12.69
CA ILE A 140 -1.35 18.85 13.04
C ILE A 140 -0.70 19.56 14.23
N SER A 141 -0.03 20.69 13.98
CA SER A 141 0.22 21.64 15.04
C SER A 141 -1.17 22.02 15.55
N ILE A 142 -1.45 21.66 16.80
CA ILE A 142 -2.56 22.27 17.53
C ILE A 142 -2.09 23.70 17.80
N ALA A 143 -2.04 24.53 16.76
CA ALA A 143 -2.17 25.95 16.94
C ALA A 143 -3.64 26.13 17.31
N ALA A 144 -3.92 26.08 18.60
CA ALA A 144 -5.12 26.67 19.16
C ALA A 144 -5.13 28.12 18.67
N SER A 145 -5.86 28.40 17.59
CA SER A 145 -6.17 29.78 17.24
C SER A 145 -7.02 30.32 18.38
N PRO A 146 -6.59 31.36 19.10
CA PRO A 146 -7.42 31.96 20.12
C PRO A 146 -8.68 32.47 19.43
N ILE A 147 -9.82 32.10 20.01
CA ILE A 147 -11.13 32.65 19.68
C ILE A 147 -10.96 34.17 19.63
N ARG A 148 -11.07 34.75 18.43
CA ARG A 148 -11.12 36.21 18.26
C ARG A 148 -12.52 36.63 18.70
N THR A 149 -12.72 36.74 20.00
CA THR A 149 -13.86 37.45 20.57
C THR A 149 -13.65 38.93 20.27
N GLN A 150 -14.23 39.42 19.18
CA GLN A 150 -14.50 40.85 19.05
C GLN A 150 -15.97 41.07 19.36
N PHE A 151 -16.22 41.31 20.64
CA PHE A 151 -17.37 42.07 21.10
C PHE A 151 -17.25 43.50 20.53
N VAL A 152 -18.28 43.90 19.78
CA VAL A 152 -19.07 45.15 19.89
C VAL A 152 -18.32 46.49 19.93
N ILE A 153 -18.67 47.43 19.03
CA ILE A 153 -19.41 48.70 19.33
C ILE A 153 -20.22 49.14 18.08
N PRO A 154 -21.51 49.51 18.19
CA PRO A 154 -22.29 50.19 17.15
C PRO A 154 -22.19 51.72 17.24
N GLU A 155 -22.35 52.42 16.11
CA GLU A 155 -22.78 53.83 16.07
C GLU A 155 -24.31 53.91 15.94
#